data_AF-A0A7Z0T667-F1
#
_entry.id   AF-A0A7Z0T667-F1
#
_cell.length_a   1.000
_cell.length_b   1.000
_cell.length_c   1.000
_cell.angle_alpha   90.00
_cell.angle_beta   90.00
_cell.angle_gamma   90.00
#
_symmetry.space_group_name_H-M   'P 1'
#
loop_
_entity.id
_entity.type
_entity.pdbx_description
1 polymer ?
#
loop_
_entity_poly.entity_id
_entity_poly.type
_entity_poly.pdbx_seq_one_letter_code
_entity_poly.pdbx_strand_id
1 'polypeptide(L)'
;MRILMVALAVTLLAGCAGSAMNDARTKAPYKTLNSDKPAKDVAQCVQFSWQDEGVFGVDAAAYLEPGEKGGTTVYTRSAESFVDVTTDASGTVLSYYAQQDDFVAKRRLAALATCL
;
A
#
# COMPACT_ATOMS: atom_id res chain seq x y z
N MET A 1 5.10 27.05 -27.37
CA MET A 1 4.29 27.35 -26.17
C MET A 1 3.18 26.34 -25.88
N ARG A 2 2.53 25.69 -26.87
CA ARG A 2 1.47 24.68 -26.62
C ARG A 2 1.95 23.39 -25.91
N ILE A 3 3.18 22.93 -26.17
CA ILE A 3 3.71 21.68 -25.58
C ILE A 3 4.07 21.88 -24.09
N LEU A 4 4.46 23.09 -23.69
CA LEU A 4 4.79 23.42 -22.30
C LEU A 4 3.56 23.41 -21.38
N MET A 5 2.37 23.73 -21.90
CA MET A 5 1.13 23.68 -21.11
C MET A 5 0.61 22.25 -20.91
N VAL A 6 0.91 21.32 -21.83
CA VAL A 6 0.51 19.91 -21.66
C VAL A 6 1.37 19.22 -20.60
N ALA A 7 2.66 19.54 -20.52
CA ALA A 7 3.56 18.96 -19.53
C ALA A 7 3.24 19.39 -18.08
N LEU A 8 2.73 20.62 -17.89
CA LEU A 8 2.41 21.15 -16.55
C LEU A 8 1.09 20.59 -15.98
N ALA A 9 0.19 20.09 -16.83
CA ALA A 9 -1.07 19.50 -16.39
C ALA A 9 -0.89 18.07 -15.84
N VAL A 10 0.12 17.33 -16.30
CA VAL A 10 0.32 15.92 -15.94
C VAL A 10 0.84 15.75 -14.50
N THR A 11 1.58 16.73 -13.98
CA THR A 11 2.12 16.67 -12.61
C THR A 11 1.07 16.93 -11.52
N LEU A 12 -0.10 17.46 -11.88
CA LEU A 12 -1.19 17.77 -10.93
C LEU A 12 -2.13 16.58 -10.66
N LEU A 13 -1.96 15.45 -11.35
CA LEU A 13 -2.80 14.26 -11.14
C LEU A 13 -2.28 13.33 -10.03
N ALA A 14 -1.22 13.68 -9.32
CA ALA A 14 -0.84 12.98 -8.09
C ALA A 14 -1.91 13.28 -7.02
N GLY A 15 -2.95 12.44 -6.96
CA GLY A 15 -3.99 12.56 -5.94
C GLY A 15 -3.42 12.53 -4.53
N CYS A 16 -4.13 13.10 -3.55
CA CYS A 16 -3.65 13.29 -2.18
C CYS A 16 -3.14 11.99 -1.50
N ALA A 17 -3.65 10.83 -1.91
CA ALA A 17 -3.15 9.54 -1.43
C ALA A 17 -1.72 9.25 -1.92
N GLY A 18 -1.42 9.56 -3.19
CA GLY A 18 -0.10 9.35 -3.79
C GLY A 18 0.99 10.20 -3.12
N SER A 19 0.70 11.47 -2.82
CA SER A 19 1.65 12.32 -2.10
C SER A 19 1.95 11.80 -0.70
N ALA A 20 0.91 11.38 0.05
CA ALA A 20 1.09 10.82 1.39
C ALA A 20 1.90 9.50 1.39
N MET A 21 1.66 8.61 0.41
CA MET A 21 2.43 7.37 0.27
C MET A 21 3.90 7.66 -0.06
N ASN A 22 4.16 8.58 -1.00
CA ASN A 22 5.52 8.92 -1.39
C ASN A 22 6.30 9.54 -0.21
N ASP A 23 5.67 10.44 0.55
CA ASP A 23 6.27 11.01 1.76
C ASP A 23 6.57 9.92 2.81
N ALA A 24 5.67 8.95 2.99
CA ALA A 24 5.89 7.83 3.92
C ALA A 24 7.07 6.93 3.49
N ARG A 25 7.27 6.69 2.18
CA ARG A 25 8.39 5.91 1.64
C ARG A 25 9.77 6.55 1.85
N THR A 26 9.83 7.83 2.23
CA THR A 26 11.09 8.48 2.65
C THR A 26 11.55 8.07 4.06
N LYS A 27 10.66 7.40 4.82
CA LYS A 27 10.90 6.92 6.18
C LYS A 27 11.00 5.39 6.19
N ALA A 28 11.43 4.83 7.31
CA ALA A 28 11.40 3.39 7.50
C ALA A 28 9.94 2.88 7.50
N PRO A 29 9.67 1.70 6.90
CA PRO A 29 8.37 1.05 7.03
C PRO A 29 7.99 0.83 8.50
N TYR A 30 6.70 0.89 8.80
CA TYR A 30 6.17 0.49 10.11
C TYR A 30 6.55 -0.97 10.41
N LYS A 31 6.46 -1.84 9.40
CA LYS A 31 6.93 -3.23 9.48
C LYS A 31 7.36 -3.75 8.12
N THR A 32 8.43 -4.53 8.09
CA THR A 32 8.79 -5.38 6.94
C THR A 32 8.48 -6.83 7.25
N LEU A 33 7.88 -7.54 6.30
CA LEU A 33 7.54 -8.96 6.37
C LEU A 33 7.99 -9.68 5.09
N ASN A 34 8.10 -11.00 5.17
CA ASN A 34 8.48 -11.86 4.06
C ASN A 34 7.43 -12.97 3.86
N SER A 35 7.27 -13.42 2.63
CA SER A 35 6.40 -14.54 2.27
C SER A 35 7.04 -15.37 1.16
N ASP A 36 6.85 -16.69 1.24
CA ASP A 36 7.23 -17.63 0.18
C ASP A 36 6.19 -17.71 -0.95
N LYS A 37 5.03 -17.06 -0.77
CA LYS A 37 3.95 -17.03 -1.77
C LYS A 37 4.23 -16.01 -2.87
N PRO A 38 3.64 -16.16 -4.07
CA PRO A 38 3.78 -15.18 -5.14
C PRO A 38 3.28 -13.79 -4.73
N ALA A 39 4.03 -12.74 -5.08
CA ALA A 39 3.72 -11.36 -4.69
C ALA A 39 2.31 -10.90 -5.09
N LYS A 40 1.82 -11.34 -6.26
CA LYS A 40 0.47 -11.05 -6.72
C LYS A 40 -0.60 -11.66 -5.81
N ASP A 41 -0.43 -12.91 -5.41
CA ASP A 41 -1.38 -13.63 -4.57
C ASP A 41 -1.40 -13.02 -3.16
N VAL A 42 -0.22 -12.65 -2.64
CA VAL A 42 -0.08 -11.93 -1.38
C VAL A 42 -0.79 -10.57 -1.44
N ALA A 43 -0.52 -9.75 -2.47
CA ALA A 43 -1.15 -8.44 -2.60
C ALA A 43 -2.68 -8.53 -2.71
N GLN A 44 -3.20 -9.50 -3.46
CA GLN A 44 -4.64 -9.75 -3.56
C GLN A 44 -5.22 -10.21 -2.21
N CYS A 45 -4.56 -11.13 -1.51
CA CYS A 45 -5.00 -11.54 -0.17
C CYS A 45 -5.06 -10.35 0.79
N VAL A 46 -4.03 -9.49 0.81
CA VAL A 46 -4.03 -8.31 1.67
C VAL A 46 -5.19 -7.39 1.33
N GLN A 47 -5.44 -7.12 0.04
CA GLN A 47 -6.59 -6.33 -0.38
C GLN A 47 -7.90 -6.88 0.18
N PHE A 48 -8.16 -8.18 -0.02
CA PHE A 48 -9.38 -8.81 0.48
C PHE A 48 -9.47 -8.76 2.01
N SER A 49 -8.38 -9.05 2.72
CA SER A 49 -8.35 -9.03 4.18
C SER A 49 -8.66 -7.64 4.77
N TRP A 50 -8.25 -6.57 4.09
CA TRP A 50 -8.49 -5.19 4.50
C TRP A 50 -9.85 -4.64 4.06
N GLN A 51 -10.55 -5.35 3.17
CA GLN A 51 -11.93 -5.07 2.78
C GLN A 51 -12.95 -5.84 3.65
N ASP A 52 -12.51 -6.58 4.67
CA ASP A 52 -13.41 -7.28 5.58
C ASP A 52 -14.15 -6.30 6.51
N GLU A 53 -15.41 -6.03 6.20
CA GLU A 53 -16.30 -5.18 7.00
C GLU A 53 -16.54 -5.73 8.42
N GLY A 54 -16.43 -7.04 8.63
CA GLY A 54 -16.52 -7.64 9.97
C GLY A 54 -15.31 -7.30 10.86
N VAL A 55 -14.19 -6.90 10.25
CA VAL A 55 -12.96 -6.52 10.95
C VAL A 55 -12.80 -5.00 11.03
N PHE A 56 -13.09 -4.29 9.94
CA PHE A 56 -12.78 -2.87 9.77
C PHE A 56 -14.01 -1.95 9.66
N GLY A 57 -15.23 -2.50 9.62
CA GLY A 57 -16.45 -1.70 9.53
C GLY A 57 -16.42 -0.72 8.36
N VAL A 58 -16.65 0.56 8.63
CA VAL A 58 -16.64 1.63 7.60
C VAL A 58 -15.25 1.92 7.03
N ASP A 59 -14.19 1.46 7.69
CA ASP A 59 -12.80 1.64 7.27
C ASP A 59 -12.30 0.46 6.41
N ALA A 60 -13.19 -0.48 6.08
CA ALA A 60 -12.95 -1.64 5.23
C ALA A 60 -12.78 -1.23 3.76
N ALA A 61 -11.65 -0.61 3.46
CA ALA A 61 -11.32 -0.16 2.11
C ALA A 61 -9.85 -0.44 1.82
N ALA A 62 -9.61 -1.20 0.76
CA ALA A 62 -8.29 -1.40 0.18
C ALA A 62 -8.35 -1.45 -1.35
N TYR A 63 -7.32 -0.90 -1.97
CA TYR A 63 -7.21 -0.76 -3.41
C TYR A 63 -5.83 -1.24 -3.86
N LEU A 64 -5.73 -1.73 -5.09
CA LEU A 64 -4.47 -2.13 -5.72
C LEU A 64 -4.06 -1.13 -6.78
N GLU A 65 -2.79 -0.76 -6.78
CA GLU A 65 -2.15 -0.03 -7.87
C GLU A 65 -0.77 -0.62 -8.19
N PRO A 66 -0.25 -0.45 -9.41
CA PRO A 66 1.14 -0.77 -9.72
C PRO A 66 2.09 -0.04 -8.76
N GLY A 67 3.06 -0.77 -8.20
CA GLY A 67 4.03 -0.19 -7.27
C GLY A 67 5.00 0.77 -7.97
N GLU A 68 5.37 1.86 -7.28
CA GLU A 68 6.25 2.92 -7.81
C GLU A 68 7.62 2.38 -8.25
N LYS A 69 8.16 1.40 -7.52
CA LYS A 69 9.43 0.73 -7.82
C LYS A 69 9.24 -0.66 -8.42
N GLY A 70 8.08 -0.90 -9.04
CA GLY A 70 7.62 -2.23 -9.43
C GLY A 70 6.86 -2.94 -8.32
N GLY A 71 6.30 -4.11 -8.63
CA GLY A 71 5.42 -4.84 -7.71
C GLY A 71 4.02 -4.24 -7.63
N THR A 72 3.40 -4.31 -6.46
CA THR A 72 2.02 -3.86 -6.24
C THR A 72 1.90 -3.13 -4.91
N THR A 73 1.22 -1.99 -4.90
CA THR A 73 0.85 -1.29 -3.67
C THR A 73 -0.59 -1.66 -3.31
N VAL A 74 -0.82 -2.08 -2.08
CA VAL A 74 -2.15 -2.19 -1.49
C VAL A 74 -2.34 -1.03 -0.53
N TYR A 75 -3.34 -0.18 -0.73
CA TYR A 75 -3.52 1.02 0.08
C TYR A 75 -4.98 1.24 0.50
N THR A 76 -5.18 1.89 1.64
CA THR A 76 -6.51 2.27 2.12
C THR A 76 -6.90 3.65 1.65
N ARG A 77 -8.16 4.05 1.88
CA ARG A 77 -8.62 5.42 1.63
C ARG A 77 -7.66 6.43 2.27
N SER A 78 -7.34 7.50 1.54
CA SER A 78 -6.43 8.56 1.99
C SER A 78 -5.00 8.10 2.36
N ALA A 79 -4.62 6.87 2.01
CA ALA A 79 -3.32 6.28 2.34
C ALA A 79 -2.97 6.33 3.84
N GLU A 80 -3.96 6.17 4.72
CA GLU A 80 -3.74 6.03 6.17
C GLU A 80 -2.89 4.79 6.49
N SER A 81 -3.07 3.73 5.70
CA SER A 81 -2.20 2.56 5.69
C SER A 81 -2.00 2.08 4.26
N PHE A 82 -0.79 1.62 3.96
CA PHE A 82 -0.50 0.94 2.71
C PHE A 82 0.62 -0.06 2.89
N VAL A 83 0.73 -1.01 1.96
CA VAL A 83 1.84 -1.95 1.88
C VAL A 83 2.34 -2.03 0.46
N ASP A 84 3.64 -1.85 0.30
CA ASP A 84 4.33 -2.15 -0.96
C ASP A 84 4.71 -3.63 -0.94
N VAL A 85 4.26 -4.37 -1.96
CA VAL A 85 4.54 -5.80 -2.14
C VAL A 85 5.46 -5.96 -3.35
N THR A 86 6.69 -6.38 -3.10
CA THR A 86 7.73 -6.56 -4.12
C THR A 86 8.28 -7.99 -4.08
N THR A 87 9.04 -8.36 -5.10
CA THR A 87 9.80 -9.62 -5.14
C THR A 87 11.27 -9.30 -5.22
N ASP A 88 12.08 -9.98 -4.40
CA ASP A 88 13.53 -9.98 -4.49
C ASP A 88 14.09 -11.41 -4.54
N ALA A 89 15.41 -11.57 -4.39
CA ALA A 89 16.06 -12.88 -4.43
C ALA A 89 15.64 -13.83 -3.29
N SER A 90 15.06 -13.31 -2.21
CA SER A 90 14.61 -14.05 -1.04
C SER A 90 13.11 -14.41 -1.07
N GLY A 91 12.34 -13.87 -2.03
CA GLY A 91 10.92 -14.14 -2.17
C GLY A 91 10.09 -12.85 -2.22
N THR A 92 8.86 -12.92 -1.70
CA THR A 92 7.98 -11.75 -1.62
C THR A 92 8.29 -10.94 -0.36
N VAL A 93 8.49 -9.64 -0.52
CA VAL A 93 8.74 -8.70 0.57
C VAL A 93 7.58 -7.71 0.66
N LEU A 94 7.09 -7.51 1.89
CA LEU A 94 6.03 -6.57 2.19
C LEU A 94 6.60 -5.45 3.06
N SER A 95 6.53 -4.21 2.58
CA SER A 95 6.86 -3.01 3.36
C SER A 95 5.57 -2.31 3.76
N TYR A 96 5.13 -2.51 5.00
CA TYR A 96 3.90 -1.94 5.55
C TYR A 96 4.17 -0.57 6.17
N TYR A 97 3.33 0.40 5.85
CA TYR A 97 3.37 1.78 6.32
C TYR A 97 2.01 2.16 6.92
N ALA A 98 2.04 2.93 8.00
CA ALA A 98 0.87 3.52 8.63
C ALA A 98 1.17 4.96 9.04
N GLN A 99 0.21 5.87 8.85
CA GLN A 99 0.38 7.27 9.27
C GLN A 99 0.41 7.42 10.79
N GLN A 100 -0.28 6.54 11.51
CA GLN A 100 -0.39 6.55 12.97
C GLN A 100 -0.10 5.16 13.55
N ASP A 101 0.48 5.12 14.76
CA ASP A 101 0.60 3.89 15.55
C ASP A 101 -0.64 3.69 16.42
N ASP A 102 -1.72 3.19 15.83
CA ASP A 102 -2.98 2.98 16.52
C ASP A 102 -3.47 1.52 16.42
N PHE A 103 -4.65 1.25 16.98
CA PHE A 103 -5.25 -0.07 16.93
C PHE A 103 -5.59 -0.51 15.50
N VAL A 104 -6.00 0.42 14.63
CA VAL A 104 -6.37 0.12 13.23
C VAL A 104 -5.13 -0.31 12.45
N ALA A 105 -4.00 0.39 12.62
CA ALA A 105 -2.72 0.04 12.02
C ALA A 105 -2.26 -1.37 12.48
N LYS A 106 -2.34 -1.65 13.78
CA LYS A 106 -2.02 -2.98 14.34
C LYS A 106 -2.95 -4.07 13.83
N ARG A 107 -4.24 -3.77 13.66
CA ARG A 107 -5.25 -4.69 13.11
C ARG A 107 -4.99 -4.98 11.63
N ARG A 108 -4.64 -3.97 10.83
CA ARG A 108 -4.23 -4.12 9.42
C ARG A 108 -2.94 -4.93 9.29
N LEU A 109 -1.96 -4.70 10.18
CA LEU A 109 -0.76 -5.53 10.28
C LEU A 109 -1.07 -6.98 10.64
N ALA A 110 -2.00 -7.22 11.57
CA ALA A 110 -2.42 -8.58 11.90
C ALA A 110 -3.12 -9.26 10.70
N ALA A 111 -4.02 -8.56 10.01
CA ALA A 111 -4.73 -9.08 8.84
C ALA A 111 -3.78 -9.38 7.67
N LEU A 112 -2.83 -8.49 7.37
CA LEU A 112 -1.87 -8.75 6.29
C LEU A 112 -0.93 -9.91 6.64
N ALA A 113 -0.60 -10.11 7.93
CA ALA A 113 0.25 -11.22 8.35
C ALA A 113 -0.38 -12.60 8.13
N THR A 114 -1.71 -12.70 8.04
CA THR A 114 -2.38 -13.98 7.70
C THR A 114 -2.24 -14.35 6.22
N CYS A 115 -1.77 -13.43 5.38
CA CYS A 115 -1.61 -13.64 3.95
C CYS A 115 -0.24 -14.23 3.55
N LEU A 116 0.72 -14.26 4.48
CA LEU A 116 2.10 -14.68 4.21
C LEU A 116 2.25 -16.18 4.00
#